data_AF-A0A9E2YLQ9-F1
#
_entry.id   AF-A0A9E2YLQ9-F1
#
_cell.length_a   1.000
_cell.length_b   1.000
_cell.length_c   1.000
_cell.angle_alpha   90.00
_cell.angle_beta   90.00
_cell.angle_gamma   90.00
#
_symmetry.space_group_name_H-M   'P 1'
#
loop_
_entity.id
_entity.type
_entity.pdbx_description
1 polymer ?
#
loop_
_entity_poly.entity_id
_entity_poly.type
_entity_poly.pdbx_seq_one_letter_code
_entity_poly.pdbx_strand_id
1 'polypeptide(L)'
;MVATNTGDELSADVAEVIPLSQPSELAQAQLFIDLLRREISTMKRKMTDAEAAWQRRCESEGYVEPPERLAVVRDRLAEAKRMLKALNARFPRK
;
A
#
# COMPACT_ATOMS: atom_id res chain seq x y z
N MET A 1 -11.63 19.45 -60.36
CA MET A 1 -12.00 18.25 -59.58
C MET A 1 -11.16 18.21 -58.31
N VAL A 2 -11.84 18.30 -57.17
CA VAL A 2 -11.57 17.73 -55.83
C VAL A 2 -10.23 18.02 -55.11
N ALA A 3 -10.35 18.94 -54.16
CA ALA A 3 -9.85 19.05 -52.78
C ALA A 3 -8.73 18.13 -52.23
N THR A 4 -7.79 18.83 -51.58
CA THR A 4 -6.86 18.48 -50.51
C THR A 4 -7.32 17.42 -49.51
N ASN A 5 -6.39 16.59 -49.01
CA ASN A 5 -6.45 16.17 -47.61
C ASN A 5 -5.07 15.93 -46.99
N THR A 6 -4.70 16.90 -46.15
CA THR A 6 -3.77 16.81 -45.03
C THR A 6 -4.34 15.84 -43.99
N GLY A 7 -3.56 14.86 -43.56
CA GLY A 7 -3.72 14.21 -42.26
C GLY A 7 -2.33 14.20 -41.64
N ASP A 8 -1.96 15.17 -40.82
CA ASP A 8 -2.41 15.35 -39.43
C ASP A 8 -2.36 14.02 -38.68
N GLU A 9 -1.13 13.60 -38.40
CA GLU A 9 -0.82 12.54 -37.45
C GLU A 9 -1.36 12.98 -36.09
N LEU A 10 -2.52 12.40 -35.75
CA LEU A 10 -3.18 12.52 -34.46
C LEU A 10 -2.17 12.19 -33.35
N SER A 11 -1.63 13.26 -32.75
CA SER A 11 -0.98 13.23 -31.45
C SER A 11 -1.93 12.52 -30.51
N ALA A 12 -1.56 11.31 -30.11
CA ALA A 12 -2.27 10.52 -29.12
C ALA A 12 -2.22 11.29 -27.80
N ASP A 13 -3.17 12.19 -27.62
CA ASP A 13 -3.49 12.83 -26.37
C ASP A 13 -3.96 11.71 -25.45
N VAL A 14 -3.02 11.16 -24.67
CA VAL A 14 -3.31 10.22 -23.60
C VAL A 14 -4.06 11.05 -22.58
N ALA A 15 -5.37 11.19 -22.80
CA ALA A 15 -6.27 11.92 -21.93
C ALA A 15 -6.04 11.38 -20.51
N GLU A 16 -5.41 12.20 -19.69
CA GLU A 16 -5.16 11.91 -18.29
C GLU A 16 -6.54 11.79 -17.64
N VAL A 17 -7.01 10.55 -17.48
CA VAL A 17 -8.31 10.28 -16.87
C VAL A 17 -8.18 10.60 -15.39
N ILE A 18 -8.42 11.86 -15.04
CA ILE A 18 -8.47 12.32 -13.65
C ILE A 18 -9.68 11.63 -13.01
N PRO A 19 -9.50 10.74 -12.03
CA PRO A 19 -10.62 10.12 -11.35
C PRO A 19 -11.35 11.21 -10.56
N LEU A 20 -12.54 11.60 -11.02
CA LEU A 20 -13.43 12.50 -10.29
C LEU A 20 -14.02 11.76 -9.09
N SER A 21 -13.21 11.62 -8.04
CA SER A 21 -13.67 11.08 -6.76
C SER A 21 -14.57 12.11 -6.07
N GLN A 22 -15.71 11.69 -5.56
CA GLN A 22 -16.60 12.58 -4.82
C GLN A 22 -15.94 13.04 -3.51
N PRO A 23 -16.29 14.22 -2.97
CA PRO A 23 -15.73 14.70 -1.70
C PRO A 23 -15.91 13.71 -0.53
N SER A 24 -17.03 12.99 -0.50
CA SER A 24 -17.30 11.95 0.49
C SER A 24 -16.34 10.75 0.37
N GLU A 25 -16.05 10.30 -0.85
CA GLU A 25 -15.11 9.21 -1.12
C GLU A 25 -13.70 9.59 -0.70
N LEU A 26 -13.28 10.84 -0.98
CA LEU A 26 -11.99 11.36 -0.52
C LEU A 26 -11.89 11.38 1.01
N ALA A 27 -12.93 11.86 1.69
CA ALA A 27 -12.97 11.88 3.15
C ALA A 27 -12.90 10.46 3.75
N GLN A 28 -13.67 9.52 3.20
CA GLN A 28 -13.64 8.12 3.63
C GLN A 28 -12.29 7.44 3.36
N ALA A 29 -11.71 7.65 2.17
CA ALA A 29 -10.39 7.14 1.83
C ALA A 29 -9.32 7.68 2.79
N GLN A 30 -9.39 8.97 3.15
CA GLN A 30 -8.45 9.57 4.09
C GLN A 30 -8.58 8.96 5.49
N LEU A 31 -9.80 8.74 5.99
CA LEU A 31 -10.04 8.04 7.25
C LEU A 31 -9.46 6.63 7.23
N PHE A 32 -9.70 5.89 6.16
CA PHE A 32 -9.20 4.53 6.02
C PHE A 32 -7.67 4.46 5.91
N ILE A 33 -7.05 5.42 5.20
CA ILE A 33 -5.60 5.59 5.14
C ILE A 33 -5.02 5.80 6.54
N ASP A 34 -5.65 6.64 7.37
CA ASP A 34 -5.16 6.93 8.71
C ASP A 34 -5.35 5.74 9.66
N LEU A 35 -6.46 5.01 9.54
CA LEU A 35 -6.67 3.75 10.25
C LEU A 35 -5.59 2.71 9.86
N LEU A 36 -5.35 2.53 8.57
CA LEU A 36 -4.40 1.55 8.05
C LEU A 36 -2.96 1.87 8.49
N ARG A 37 -2.58 3.16 8.55
CA ARG A 37 -1.29 3.61 9.10
C ARG A 37 -1.12 3.26 10.58
N ARG A 38 -2.17 3.46 11.38
CA ARG A 38 -2.16 3.07 12.80
C ARG A 38 -2.00 1.57 12.96
N GLU A 39 -2.74 0.79 12.17
CA GLU A 39 -2.68 -0.67 12.22
C GLU A 39 -1.31 -1.20 11.80
N ILE A 40 -0.74 -0.69 10.71
CA ILE A 40 0.64 -1.00 10.29
C ILE A 40 1.64 -0.68 11.41
N SER A 41 1.48 0.43 12.10
CA SER A 41 2.38 0.82 13.20
C SER A 41 2.26 -0.13 14.40
N THR A 42 1.04 -0.55 14.72
CA THR A 42 0.78 -1.53 15.78
C THR A 42 1.33 -2.90 15.43
N MET A 43 1.09 -3.40 14.21
CA MET A 43 1.65 -4.67 13.75
C MET A 43 3.18 -4.66 13.77
N LYS A 44 3.82 -3.57 13.34
CA LYS A 44 5.29 -3.43 13.42
C LYS A 44 5.82 -3.58 14.85
N ARG A 45 5.22 -2.88 15.82
CA ARG A 45 5.63 -2.99 17.23
C ARG A 45 5.51 -4.42 17.74
N LYS A 46 4.34 -5.04 17.55
CA LYS A 46 4.10 -6.43 17.97
C LYS A 46 5.07 -7.41 17.31
N MET A 47 5.42 -7.18 16.04
CA MET A 47 6.40 -7.99 15.31
C MET A 47 7.78 -7.87 15.95
N THR A 48 8.25 -6.64 16.21
CA THR A 48 9.54 -6.39 16.88
C THR A 48 9.61 -7.05 18.25
N ASP A 49 8.56 -6.94 19.06
CA ASP A 49 8.51 -7.57 20.38
C ASP A 49 8.58 -9.09 20.29
N ALA A 50 7.87 -9.68 19.32
CA ALA A 50 7.82 -11.11 19.11
C ALA A 50 9.13 -11.68 18.52
N GLU A 51 9.79 -10.94 17.61
CA GLU A 51 11.11 -11.27 17.09
C GLU A 51 12.16 -11.18 18.21
N ALA A 52 12.14 -10.13 19.05
CA ALA A 52 13.04 -10.00 20.18
C ALA A 52 12.84 -11.11 21.24
N ALA A 53 11.59 -11.53 21.47
CA ALA A 53 11.29 -12.66 22.34
C ALA A 53 11.72 -14.02 21.74
N TRP A 54 11.69 -14.16 20.42
CA TRP A 54 12.26 -15.33 19.75
C TRP A 54 13.79 -15.34 19.82
N GLN A 55 14.44 -14.21 19.54
CA GLN A 55 15.89 -14.09 19.61
C GLN A 55 16.44 -14.41 21.00
N ARG A 56 15.79 -13.92 22.07
CA ARG A 56 16.16 -14.27 23.45
C ARG A 56 16.09 -15.77 23.74
N ARG A 57 15.15 -16.49 23.13
CA ARG A 57 15.05 -17.95 23.26
C ARG A 57 16.17 -18.66 22.50
N CYS A 58 16.53 -18.15 21.30
CA CYS A 58 17.68 -18.66 20.56
C CYS A 58 18.99 -18.50 21.35
N GLU A 59 19.14 -17.40 22.10
CA GLU A 59 20.30 -17.15 22.95
C GLU A 59 20.36 -18.09 24.16
N SER A 60 19.22 -18.48 24.74
CA SER A 60 19.17 -19.35 25.93
C SER A 60 19.21 -20.84 25.61
N GLU A 61 18.55 -21.26 24.53
CA GLU A 61 18.31 -22.68 24.23
C GLU A 61 19.08 -23.17 22.99
N GLY A 62 19.86 -22.29 22.35
CA GLY A 62 20.37 -22.52 21.01
C GLY A 62 19.29 -22.24 19.95
N TYR A 63 19.65 -22.32 18.67
CA TYR A 63 18.73 -21.98 17.59
C TYR A 63 17.42 -22.77 17.67
N VAL A 64 16.31 -22.05 17.77
CA VAL A 64 14.95 -22.61 17.70
C VAL A 64 14.21 -22.03 16.50
N GLU A 65 13.38 -22.83 15.87
CA GLU A 65 12.66 -22.41 14.67
C GLU A 65 11.73 -21.21 14.97
N PRO A 66 11.70 -20.18 14.10
CA PRO A 66 10.84 -19.03 14.31
C PRO A 66 9.37 -19.44 14.29
N PRO A 67 8.54 -18.94 15.22
CA PRO A 67 7.12 -19.25 15.21
C PRO A 67 6.46 -18.90 13.87
N GLU A 68 5.71 -19.84 13.29
CA GLU A 68 5.01 -19.68 11.99
C GLU A 68 4.16 -18.40 11.93
N ARG A 69 3.53 -18.04 13.06
CA ARG A 69 2.77 -16.80 13.21
C ARG A 69 3.57 -15.53 12.87
N LEU A 70 4.91 -15.52 13.02
CA LEU A 70 5.75 -14.39 12.61
C LEU A 70 5.75 -14.24 11.08
N ALA A 71 5.88 -15.34 10.34
CA ALA A 71 5.83 -15.31 8.88
C ALA A 71 4.47 -14.76 8.40
N VAL A 72 3.37 -15.26 8.97
CA VAL A 72 2.01 -14.79 8.65
C VAL A 72 1.86 -13.28 8.92
N VAL A 73 2.30 -12.79 10.08
CA VAL A 73 2.21 -11.35 10.42
C VAL A 73 3.07 -10.50 9.48
N ARG A 74 4.24 -11.00 9.06
CA ARG A 74 5.10 -10.31 8.10
C ARG A 74 4.42 -10.15 6.74
N ASP A 75 3.74 -11.18 6.26
CA ASP A 75 3.00 -11.16 4.99
C ASP A 75 1.81 -10.21 5.06
N ARG A 76 1.05 -10.24 6.17
CA ARG A 76 -0.05 -9.29 6.41
C ARG A 76 0.42 -7.85 6.48
N LEU A 77 1.58 -7.60 7.09
CA LEU A 77 2.19 -6.28 7.11
C LEU A 77 2.60 -5.82 5.70
N ALA A 78 3.12 -6.72 4.87
CA ALA A 78 3.45 -6.42 3.48
C ALA A 78 2.18 -6.10 2.66
N GLU A 79 1.12 -6.87 2.86
CA GLU A 79 -0.20 -6.64 2.25
C GLU A 79 -0.79 -5.28 2.64
N ALA A 80 -0.81 -4.96 3.93
CA ALA A 80 -1.31 -3.67 4.42
C ALA A 80 -0.53 -2.49 3.83
N LYS A 81 0.81 -2.61 3.68
CA LYS A 81 1.64 -1.60 3.01
C LYS A 81 1.27 -1.44 1.53
N ARG A 82 1.00 -2.55 0.81
CA ARG A 82 0.54 -2.50 -0.59
C ARG A 82 -0.80 -1.79 -0.71
N MET A 83 -1.76 -2.11 0.17
CA MET A 83 -3.06 -1.44 0.21
C MET A 83 -2.91 0.07 0.47
N LEU A 84 -2.07 0.45 1.44
CA LEU A 84 -1.79 1.85 1.73
C LEU A 84 -1.20 2.58 0.51
N LYS A 85 -0.26 1.94 -0.20
CA LYS A 85 0.32 2.50 -1.43
C LYS A 85 -0.74 2.72 -2.50
N ALA A 86 -1.60 1.72 -2.74
CA ALA A 86 -2.67 1.80 -3.73
C ALA A 86 -3.68 2.91 -3.38
N LEU A 87 -4.05 3.04 -2.11
CA LEU A 87 -4.95 4.10 -1.64
C LEU A 87 -4.36 5.50 -1.82
N ASN A 88 -3.09 5.72 -1.46
CA ASN A 88 -2.45 7.03 -1.66
C ASN A 88 -2.26 7.36 -3.14
N ALA A 89 -2.05 6.37 -4.01
CA ALA A 89 -1.96 6.58 -5.45
C ALA A 89 -3.31 6.98 -6.06
N ARG A 90 -4.41 6.34 -5.60
CA ARG A 90 -5.76 6.65 -6.08
C ARG A 90 -6.33 7.94 -5.49
N PHE A 91 -5.97 8.27 -4.25
CA PHE A 91 -6.46 9.43 -3.51
C PHE A 91 -5.28 10.24 -2.96
N PRO A 92 -4.56 10.97 -3.83
CA PRO A 92 -3.45 11.81 -3.40
C PRO A 92 -3.95 12.95 -2.51
N ARG A 93 -3.17 13.29 -1.49
CA ARG A 93 -3.42 14.51 -0.71
C ARG A 93 -3.14 15.71 -1.61
N LYS A 94 -4.14 16.58 -1.79
CA LYS A 94 -3.96 17.90 -2.40
C LYS A 94 -3.11 18.80 -1.50
#